data_AF-A3V1W8-F1
#
_entry.id   AF-A3V1W8-F1
#
_cell.length_a   1.000
_cell.length_b   1.000
_cell.length_c   1.000
_cell.angle_alpha   90.00
_cell.angle_beta   90.00
_cell.angle_gamma   90.00
#
_symmetry.space_group_name_H-M   'P 1'
#
loop_
_entity.id
_entity.type
_entity.pdbx_description
1 polymer ?
#
loop_
_entity_poly.entity_id
_entity_poly.type
_entity_poly.pdbx_seq_one_letter_code
_entity_poly.pdbx_strand_id
1 'polypeptide(L)'
;MILRLRLLSMDQKMPLKLPRYVFRRANGSYRYKRNVPKALREVIPKATVYRQLGESYDEAIRRLPVVHAEIEALFDQERNTPSSVRAKSLVREHLGAWHADVFAEGVVEPEWDITDDFRELAAELEGSTPADVVRQVGSARLKPEPMTLHRVLTEYCAYKCDGSVEHTDLKTRIERIRKDLVIVLGKNRVEWTPLADINRADANTFRDYLLNRMAPNSVLRTLGVIKAAMNHVIIENDLEQRNVFQGIKIKGAGASKDDRLPMSDAQLEALLPEYQSNPEPMPCLSPSQTAAPALQKSSGSRQTTSTTRLAACTSATTRSAA
;
A
#
# COMPACT_ATOMS: atom_id res chain seq x y z
N MET A 1 65.10 -33.63 -8.18
CA MET A 1 64.75 -32.44 -7.37
C MET A 1 63.30 -32.06 -7.66
N ILE A 2 62.41 -32.65 -6.85
CA ILE A 2 61.07 -32.18 -6.43
C ILE A 2 60.14 -31.60 -7.51
N LEU A 3 59.21 -32.45 -7.97
CA LEU A 3 57.85 -32.05 -8.33
C LEU A 3 57.29 -31.11 -7.25
N ARG A 4 57.02 -29.84 -7.59
CA ARG A 4 56.09 -29.01 -6.81
C ARG A 4 54.75 -28.96 -7.52
N LEU A 5 53.99 -30.01 -7.24
CA LEU A 5 52.53 -30.04 -7.22
C LEU A 5 52.03 -28.67 -6.74
N ARG A 6 51.40 -27.89 -7.62
CA ARG A 6 50.58 -26.75 -7.21
C ARG A 6 49.37 -27.35 -6.50
N LEU A 7 49.50 -27.46 -5.18
CA LEU A 7 48.44 -27.89 -4.28
C LEU A 7 47.17 -27.10 -4.58
N LEU A 8 46.15 -27.83 -5.04
CA LEU A 8 44.76 -27.54 -4.78
C LEU A 8 44.59 -27.39 -3.26
N SER A 9 44.45 -26.15 -2.82
CA SER A 9 44.33 -25.75 -1.40
C SER A 9 43.76 -24.34 -1.46
N MET A 10 42.51 -24.02 -1.15
CA MET A 10 41.54 -24.59 -0.21
C MET A 10 40.13 -24.29 -0.74
N ASP A 11 39.30 -25.30 -0.97
CA ASP A 11 37.84 -25.12 -1.01
C ASP A 11 37.25 -26.21 -0.09
N GLN A 12 37.60 -26.09 1.20
CA GLN A 12 37.09 -26.98 2.25
C GLN A 12 35.58 -26.76 2.38
N LYS A 13 34.81 -27.84 2.19
CA LYS A 13 33.35 -27.95 2.31
C LYS A 13 32.53 -27.16 1.28
N MET A 14 32.77 -27.39 -0.01
CA MET A 14 31.70 -27.12 -0.97
C MET A 14 30.57 -28.14 -0.83
N PRO A 15 29.31 -27.71 -0.62
CA PRO A 15 28.18 -28.64 -0.66
C PRO A 15 28.06 -29.22 -2.07
N LEU A 16 27.86 -30.54 -2.17
CA LEU A 16 27.66 -31.28 -3.41
C LEU A 16 26.52 -30.72 -4.29
N LYS A 17 25.67 -29.84 -3.74
CA LYS A 17 24.56 -29.18 -4.42
C LYS A 17 24.61 -27.67 -4.18
N LEU A 18 24.77 -26.90 -5.25
CA LEU A 18 24.69 -25.44 -5.22
C LEU A 18 23.27 -24.98 -4.85
N PRO A 19 23.13 -23.83 -4.15
CA PRO A 19 21.83 -23.23 -3.88
C PRO A 19 21.04 -22.90 -5.16
N ARG A 20 19.73 -22.75 -5.00
CA ARG A 20 18.82 -22.45 -6.11
C ARG A 20 19.25 -21.15 -6.81
N TYR A 21 19.20 -21.18 -8.15
CA TYR A 21 19.60 -20.07 -9.04
C TYR A 21 21.10 -19.75 -9.09
N VAL A 22 21.96 -20.47 -8.36
CA VAL A 22 23.42 -20.31 -8.41
C VAL A 22 24.03 -21.32 -9.39
N PHE A 23 24.86 -20.83 -10.29
CA PHE A 23 25.59 -21.65 -11.26
C PHE A 23 27.07 -21.28 -11.27
N ARG A 24 27.93 -22.28 -11.27
CA ARG A 24 29.37 -22.10 -11.44
C ARG A 24 29.72 -22.11 -12.93
N ARG A 25 30.59 -21.19 -13.36
CA ARG A 25 31.17 -21.16 -14.71
C ARG A 25 32.42 -22.02 -14.77
N ALA A 26 32.86 -22.36 -15.99
CA ALA A 26 34.10 -23.11 -16.22
C ALA A 26 35.35 -22.38 -15.70
N ASN A 27 35.33 -21.04 -15.64
CA ASN A 27 36.40 -20.22 -15.07
C ASN A 27 36.41 -20.17 -13.52
N GLY A 28 35.51 -20.91 -12.86
CA GLY A 28 35.42 -20.97 -11.40
C GLY A 28 34.47 -19.96 -10.76
N SER A 29 34.03 -18.91 -11.47
CA SER A 29 33.16 -17.87 -10.90
C SER A 29 31.70 -18.29 -10.79
N TYR A 30 30.97 -17.62 -9.89
CA TYR A 30 29.55 -17.88 -9.62
C TYR A 30 28.66 -16.85 -10.28
N ARG A 31 27.58 -17.33 -10.90
CA ARG A 31 26.54 -16.50 -11.52
C ARG A 31 25.15 -16.89 -11.03
N TYR A 32 24.30 -15.90 -10.91
CA TYR A 32 22.87 -16.05 -10.78
C TYR A 32 22.26 -16.35 -12.15
N LYS A 33 21.33 -17.31 -12.21
CA LYS A 33 20.55 -17.65 -13.41
C LYS A 33 19.09 -17.81 -13.03
N ARG A 34 18.23 -16.99 -13.63
CA ARG A 34 16.78 -17.07 -13.46
C ARG A 34 16.09 -16.99 -14.79
N ASN A 35 15.21 -17.95 -15.04
CA ASN A 35 14.38 -17.95 -16.24
C ASN A 35 13.30 -16.88 -16.11
N VAL A 36 13.07 -16.12 -17.18
CA VAL A 36 11.97 -15.17 -17.23
C VAL A 36 10.64 -15.95 -17.25
N PRO A 37 9.69 -15.63 -16.36
CA PRO A 37 8.35 -16.23 -16.35
C PRO A 37 7.72 -16.16 -17.74
N LYS A 38 6.99 -17.21 -18.16
CA LYS A 38 6.43 -17.30 -19.53
C LYS A 38 5.60 -16.07 -19.92
N ALA A 39 4.76 -15.59 -19.00
CA ALA A 39 3.92 -14.40 -19.21
C ALA A 39 4.71 -13.10 -19.43
N LEU A 40 5.97 -13.03 -18.96
CA LEU A 40 6.82 -11.84 -19.11
C LEU A 40 7.73 -11.93 -20.33
N ARG A 41 7.70 -13.02 -21.10
CA ARG A 41 8.57 -13.18 -22.29
C ARG A 41 8.15 -12.30 -23.46
N GLU A 42 6.89 -11.88 -23.50
CA GLU A 42 6.38 -10.91 -24.47
C GLU A 42 6.98 -9.52 -24.26
N VAL A 43 7.27 -9.17 -23.00
CA VAL A 43 7.83 -7.85 -22.64
C VAL A 43 9.35 -7.90 -22.52
N ILE A 44 9.89 -8.98 -21.94
CA ILE A 44 11.31 -9.20 -21.77
C ILE A 44 11.74 -10.28 -22.78
N PRO A 45 12.37 -9.90 -23.92
CA PRO A 45 12.71 -10.84 -24.99
C PRO A 45 13.77 -11.88 -24.55
N LYS A 46 14.49 -11.62 -23.45
CA LYS A 46 15.49 -12.53 -22.91
C LYS A 46 14.82 -13.70 -22.18
N ALA A 47 15.11 -14.93 -22.59
CA ALA A 47 14.59 -16.13 -21.92
C ALA A 47 15.17 -16.34 -20.50
N THR A 48 16.34 -15.79 -20.20
CA THR A 48 17.04 -15.98 -18.93
C THR A 48 17.84 -14.74 -18.55
N VAL A 49 17.69 -14.31 -17.30
CA VAL A 49 18.48 -13.23 -16.69
C VAL A 49 19.69 -13.83 -15.99
N TYR A 50 20.86 -13.26 -16.29
CA TYR A 50 22.13 -13.61 -15.66
C TYR A 50 22.69 -12.41 -14.90
N ARG A 51 23.23 -12.67 -13.70
CA ARG A 51 24.02 -11.69 -12.91
C ARG A 51 25.23 -12.35 -12.28
N GLN A 52 26.31 -11.61 -12.08
CA GLN A 52 27.51 -12.13 -11.43
C GLN A 52 27.32 -12.10 -9.91
N LEU A 53 27.64 -13.20 -9.23
CA LEU A 53 27.55 -13.32 -7.78
C LEU A 53 28.91 -13.18 -7.09
N GLY A 54 30.01 -13.54 -7.77
CA GLY A 54 31.35 -13.40 -7.23
C GLY A 54 32.31 -14.46 -7.77
N GLU A 55 33.56 -14.42 -7.31
CA GLU A 55 34.60 -15.40 -7.67
C GLU A 55 34.75 -16.53 -6.65
N SER A 56 34.28 -16.30 -5.42
CA SER A 56 34.28 -17.28 -4.32
C SER A 56 32.86 -17.73 -3.94
N TYR A 57 32.75 -18.90 -3.31
CA TYR A 57 31.47 -19.42 -2.84
C TYR A 57 30.87 -18.51 -1.75
N ASP A 58 31.67 -18.09 -0.77
CA ASP A 58 31.21 -17.24 0.34
C ASP A 58 30.72 -15.86 -0.10
N GLU A 59 31.35 -15.28 -1.12
CA GLU A 59 30.86 -14.04 -1.73
C GLU A 59 29.52 -14.28 -2.45
N ALA A 60 29.40 -15.39 -3.18
CA ALA A 60 28.19 -15.72 -3.90
C ALA A 60 26.99 -15.95 -2.97
N ILE A 61 27.19 -16.61 -1.82
CA ILE A 61 26.13 -16.82 -0.82
C ILE A 61 25.71 -15.50 -0.18
N ARG A 62 26.65 -14.60 0.12
CA ARG A 62 26.32 -13.28 0.69
C ARG A 62 25.55 -12.39 -0.28
N ARG A 63 25.91 -12.40 -1.57
CA ARG A 63 25.24 -11.56 -2.59
C ARG A 63 23.93 -12.16 -3.11
N LEU A 64 23.71 -13.46 -2.96
CA LEU A 64 22.54 -14.14 -3.51
C LEU A 64 21.19 -13.53 -3.07
N PRO A 65 20.91 -13.26 -1.77
CA PRO A 65 19.62 -12.71 -1.36
C PRO A 65 19.34 -11.34 -1.97
N VAL A 66 20.37 -10.49 -2.07
CA VAL A 66 20.27 -9.14 -2.63
C VAL A 66 19.96 -9.21 -4.12
N VAL A 67 20.79 -9.92 -4.89
CA VAL A 67 20.60 -10.07 -6.35
C VAL A 67 19.28 -10.78 -6.68
N HIS A 68 18.86 -11.75 -5.87
CA HIS A 68 17.58 -12.42 -6.05
C HIS A 68 16.41 -11.45 -5.83
N ALA A 69 16.44 -10.68 -4.74
CA ALA A 69 15.41 -9.69 -4.44
C ALA A 69 15.31 -8.62 -5.53
N GLU A 70 16.44 -8.09 -6.02
CA GLU A 70 16.47 -7.12 -7.12
C GLU A 70 15.83 -7.67 -8.40
N ILE A 71 16.12 -8.92 -8.76
CA ILE A 71 15.59 -9.51 -10.01
C ILE A 71 14.11 -9.87 -9.87
N GLU A 72 13.68 -10.39 -8.72
CA GLU A 72 12.24 -10.62 -8.50
C GLU A 72 11.49 -9.28 -8.42
N ALA A 73 12.07 -8.23 -7.82
CA ALA A 73 11.48 -6.90 -7.83
C ALA A 73 11.32 -6.34 -9.24
N LEU A 74 12.32 -6.53 -10.12
CA LEU A 74 12.21 -6.17 -11.54
C LEU A 74 11.06 -6.93 -12.23
N PHE A 75 10.93 -8.22 -11.98
CA PHE A 75 9.85 -9.02 -12.55
C PHE A 75 8.47 -8.66 -11.98
N ASP A 76 8.40 -8.30 -10.71
CA ASP A 76 7.16 -7.86 -10.07
C ASP A 76 6.76 -6.48 -10.57
N GLN A 77 7.71 -5.56 -10.75
CA GLN A 77 7.47 -4.28 -11.41
C GLN A 77 6.89 -4.50 -12.81
N GLU A 78 7.54 -5.33 -13.64
CA GLU A 78 7.00 -5.65 -14.96
C GLU A 78 5.67 -6.40 -14.90
N ARG A 79 5.42 -7.23 -13.88
CA ARG A 79 4.10 -7.87 -13.76
C ARG A 79 3.00 -6.85 -13.43
N ASN A 80 3.34 -5.84 -12.65
CA ASN A 80 2.38 -4.88 -12.12
C ASN A 80 2.20 -3.66 -13.03
N THR A 81 3.13 -3.37 -13.94
CA THR A 81 2.93 -2.31 -14.93
C THR A 81 1.77 -2.71 -15.85
N PRO A 82 0.69 -1.92 -15.95
CA PRO A 82 -0.42 -2.22 -16.84
C PRO A 82 -0.11 -1.85 -18.29
N SER A 83 -0.83 -2.44 -19.25
CA SER A 83 -0.67 -2.16 -20.68
C SER A 83 -0.85 -0.68 -21.02
N SER A 84 -1.75 0.02 -20.33
CA SER A 84 -2.02 1.44 -20.53
C SER A 84 -0.81 2.31 -20.17
N VAL A 85 -0.18 2.07 -19.02
CA VAL A 85 1.05 2.77 -18.62
C VAL A 85 2.18 2.48 -19.60
N ARG A 86 2.32 1.24 -20.07
CA ARG A 86 3.30 0.90 -21.11
C ARG A 86 3.05 1.64 -22.42
N ALA A 87 1.81 1.62 -22.90
CA ALA A 87 1.42 2.30 -24.13
C ALA A 87 1.76 3.79 -24.04
N LYS A 88 1.41 4.45 -22.92
CA LYS A 88 1.74 5.86 -22.69
C LYS A 88 3.25 6.11 -22.67
N SER A 89 4.03 5.24 -22.00
CA SER A 89 5.50 5.37 -21.98
C SER A 89 6.13 5.21 -23.35
N LEU A 90 5.69 4.21 -24.14
CA LEU A 90 6.20 3.99 -25.50
C LEU A 90 5.86 5.15 -26.44
N VAL A 91 4.63 5.66 -26.38
CA VAL A 91 4.24 6.87 -27.11
C VAL A 91 5.12 8.05 -26.71
N ARG A 92 5.40 8.23 -25.42
CA ARG A 92 6.27 9.31 -24.94
C ARG A 92 7.70 9.18 -25.45
N GLU A 93 8.25 7.96 -25.48
CA GLU A 93 9.61 7.69 -25.92
C GLU A 93 9.80 7.88 -27.43
N HIS A 94 8.80 7.47 -28.24
CA HIS A 94 8.90 7.49 -29.69
C HIS A 94 8.34 8.77 -30.34
N LEU A 95 7.18 9.25 -29.88
CA LEU A 95 6.47 10.41 -30.47
C LEU A 95 6.61 11.68 -29.63
N GLY A 96 7.01 11.55 -28.36
CA GLY A 96 7.28 12.67 -27.48
C GLY A 96 6.19 12.93 -26.43
N ALA A 97 6.47 13.89 -25.53
CA ALA A 97 5.62 14.16 -24.38
C ALA A 97 4.21 14.64 -24.76
N TRP A 98 4.11 15.47 -25.82
CA TRP A 98 2.84 16.00 -26.28
C TRP A 98 1.90 14.89 -26.76
N HIS A 99 2.34 14.00 -27.66
CA HIS A 99 1.54 12.85 -28.12
C HIS A 99 1.11 11.96 -26.96
N ALA A 100 1.97 11.76 -25.96
CA ALA A 100 1.66 10.92 -24.80
C ALA A 100 0.55 11.50 -23.91
N ASP A 101 0.44 12.82 -23.83
CA ASP A 101 -0.59 13.48 -23.04
C ASP A 101 -1.92 13.51 -23.80
N VAL A 102 -1.92 13.84 -25.10
CA VAL A 102 -3.13 13.74 -25.94
C VAL A 102 -3.66 12.29 -26.01
N PHE A 103 -2.76 11.31 -26.11
CA PHE A 103 -3.10 9.89 -26.06
C PHE A 103 -3.75 9.49 -24.71
N ALA A 104 -3.28 10.07 -23.60
CA ALA A 104 -3.80 9.78 -22.28
C ALA A 104 -5.16 10.43 -22.00
N GLU A 105 -5.37 11.64 -22.54
CA GLU A 105 -6.66 12.34 -22.44
C GLU A 105 -7.75 11.68 -23.31
N GLY A 106 -7.34 10.88 -24.31
CA GLY A 106 -8.28 10.17 -25.19
C GLY A 106 -8.99 11.09 -26.18
N VAL A 107 -8.40 12.26 -26.46
CA VAL A 107 -8.96 13.32 -27.33
C VAL A 107 -8.61 13.10 -28.80
N VAL A 108 -7.85 12.05 -29.13
CA VAL A 108 -7.48 11.76 -30.52
C VAL A 108 -8.69 11.21 -31.29
N GLU A 109 -9.25 12.02 -32.19
CA GLU A 109 -10.26 11.55 -33.14
C GLU A 109 -9.60 10.76 -34.29
N PRO A 110 -10.19 9.63 -34.72
CA PRO A 110 -9.65 8.79 -35.79
C PRO A 110 -9.31 9.50 -37.10
N GLU A 111 -9.95 10.64 -37.37
CA GLU A 111 -9.85 11.41 -38.60
C GLU A 111 -8.70 12.45 -38.58
N TRP A 112 -7.98 12.61 -37.48
CA TRP A 112 -6.91 13.61 -37.37
C TRP A 112 -5.58 13.03 -37.87
N ASP A 113 -4.79 13.84 -38.57
CA ASP A 113 -3.48 13.44 -39.13
C ASP A 113 -2.52 12.86 -38.08
N ILE A 114 -2.63 13.31 -36.82
CA ILE A 114 -1.84 12.81 -35.67
C ILE A 114 -2.08 11.30 -35.42
N THR A 115 -3.21 10.74 -35.87
CA THR A 115 -3.48 9.30 -35.77
C THR A 115 -2.60 8.44 -36.66
N ASP A 116 -2.04 9.02 -37.72
CA ASP A 116 -1.12 8.30 -38.61
C ASP A 116 0.18 7.99 -37.87
N ASP A 117 0.72 8.93 -37.09
CA ASP A 117 1.90 8.74 -36.22
C ASP A 117 1.71 7.56 -35.26
N PHE A 118 0.52 7.44 -34.67
CA PHE A 118 0.18 6.34 -33.77
C PHE A 118 0.07 4.99 -34.49
N ARG A 119 -0.47 4.97 -35.72
CA ARG A 119 -0.57 3.75 -36.53
C ARG A 119 0.79 3.27 -37.01
N GLU A 120 1.67 4.19 -37.41
CA GLU A 120 3.05 3.87 -37.78
C GLU A 120 3.81 3.26 -36.59
N LEU A 121 3.75 3.92 -35.41
CA LEU A 121 4.35 3.39 -34.19
C LEU A 121 3.80 2.00 -33.82
N ALA A 122 2.49 1.77 -33.97
CA ALA A 122 1.91 0.47 -33.70
C ALA A 122 2.47 -0.64 -34.62
N ALA A 123 2.70 -0.33 -35.90
CA ALA A 123 3.32 -1.27 -36.83
C ALA A 123 4.78 -1.58 -36.45
N GLU A 124 5.54 -0.59 -35.98
CA GLU A 124 6.90 -0.81 -35.48
C GLU A 124 6.94 -1.67 -34.21
N LEU A 125 5.95 -1.53 -33.33
CA LEU A 125 5.86 -2.28 -32.07
C LEU A 125 5.35 -3.72 -32.26
N GLU A 126 4.88 -4.08 -33.46
CA GLU A 126 4.32 -5.40 -33.74
C GLU A 126 5.38 -6.50 -33.54
N GLY A 127 5.03 -7.54 -32.77
CA GLY A 127 5.92 -8.67 -32.48
C GLY A 127 6.97 -8.42 -31.38
N SER A 128 7.22 -7.17 -30.97
CA SER A 128 8.15 -6.84 -29.88
C SER A 128 7.45 -6.53 -28.54
N THR A 129 6.17 -6.20 -28.60
CA THR A 129 5.37 -5.70 -27.46
C THR A 129 4.05 -6.48 -27.36
N PRO A 130 3.42 -6.59 -26.18
CA PRO A 130 2.12 -7.25 -26.05
C PRO A 130 1.05 -6.69 -26.99
N ALA A 131 0.26 -7.57 -27.60
CA ALA A 131 -0.74 -7.20 -28.61
C ALA A 131 -1.77 -6.17 -28.14
N ASP A 132 -2.10 -6.15 -26.84
CA ASP A 132 -3.01 -5.16 -26.25
C ASP A 132 -2.42 -3.73 -26.29
N VAL A 133 -1.12 -3.59 -26.08
CA VAL A 133 -0.42 -2.29 -26.15
C VAL A 133 -0.39 -1.81 -27.59
N VAL A 134 0.00 -2.67 -28.53
CA VAL A 134 0.00 -2.39 -29.98
C VAL A 134 -1.38 -1.92 -30.44
N ARG A 135 -2.44 -2.62 -30.01
CA ARG A 135 -3.82 -2.24 -30.33
C ARG A 135 -4.20 -0.87 -29.75
N GLN A 136 -3.85 -0.60 -28.49
CA GLN A 136 -4.17 0.69 -27.86
C GLN A 136 -3.46 1.83 -28.59
N VAL A 137 -2.16 1.68 -28.87
CA VAL A 137 -1.37 2.65 -29.64
C VAL A 137 -1.96 2.85 -31.03
N GLY A 138 -2.19 1.78 -31.80
CA GLY A 138 -2.70 1.89 -33.18
C GLY A 138 -4.12 2.44 -33.29
N SER A 139 -4.94 2.29 -32.24
CA SER A 139 -6.27 2.92 -32.17
C SER A 139 -6.25 4.36 -31.65
N ALA A 140 -5.06 4.89 -31.27
CA ALA A 140 -4.87 6.16 -30.59
C ALA A 140 -5.77 6.35 -29.34
N ARG A 141 -6.22 5.25 -28.73
CA ARG A 141 -7.13 5.26 -27.58
C ARG A 141 -6.52 4.47 -26.43
N LEU A 142 -6.19 5.19 -25.37
CA LEU A 142 -5.79 4.58 -24.12
C LEU A 142 -7.01 3.96 -23.44
N LYS A 143 -6.97 2.66 -23.14
CA LYS A 143 -8.00 2.04 -22.30
C LYS A 143 -7.62 2.28 -20.83
N PRO A 144 -8.36 3.10 -20.07
CA PRO A 144 -8.04 3.30 -18.66
C PRO A 144 -8.16 1.96 -17.92
N GLU A 145 -7.22 1.72 -17.02
CA GLU A 145 -7.28 0.52 -16.19
C GLU A 145 -8.48 0.66 -15.24
N PRO A 146 -9.31 -0.38 -15.10
CA PRO A 146 -10.43 -0.31 -14.17
C PRO A 146 -9.90 -0.12 -12.75
N MET A 147 -10.56 0.75 -11.99
CA MET A 147 -10.35 0.82 -10.55
C MET A 147 -10.76 -0.54 -9.94
N THR A 148 -9.88 -1.16 -9.15
CA THR A 148 -10.11 -2.47 -8.52
C THR A 148 -9.91 -2.39 -7.01
N LEU A 149 -10.38 -3.40 -6.26
CA LEU A 149 -10.20 -3.44 -4.80
C LEU A 149 -8.72 -3.43 -4.41
N HIS A 150 -7.85 -4.07 -5.20
CA HIS A 150 -6.41 -4.02 -4.96
C HIS A 150 -5.88 -2.59 -5.08
N ARG A 151 -6.22 -1.89 -6.18
CA ARG A 151 -5.79 -0.51 -6.41
C ARG A 151 -6.31 0.44 -5.33
N VAL A 152 -7.55 0.26 -4.91
CA VAL A 152 -8.15 1.06 -3.84
C VAL A 152 -7.32 1.01 -2.55
N LEU A 153 -6.91 -0.19 -2.16
CA LEU A 153 -6.12 -0.38 -0.95
C LEU A 153 -4.71 0.22 -1.08
N THR A 154 -4.10 0.09 -2.26
CA THR A 154 -2.77 0.66 -2.56
C THR A 154 -2.79 2.19 -2.57
N GLU A 155 -3.74 2.81 -3.28
CA GLU A 155 -3.88 4.26 -3.37
C GLU A 155 -4.19 4.87 -2.00
N TYR A 156 -5.10 4.25 -1.23
CA TYR A 156 -5.38 4.70 0.14
C TYR A 156 -4.17 4.56 1.07
N CYS A 157 -3.37 3.50 0.90
CA CYS A 157 -2.13 3.34 1.66
C CYS A 157 -1.12 4.44 1.30
N ALA A 158 -0.95 4.75 0.01
CA ALA A 158 -0.06 5.81 -0.46
C ALA A 158 -0.49 7.17 0.10
N TYR A 159 -1.77 7.53 -0.05
CA TYR A 159 -2.35 8.76 0.47
C TYR A 159 -2.11 8.96 1.98
N LYS A 160 -2.32 7.91 2.78
CA LYS A 160 -2.12 7.98 4.23
C LYS A 160 -0.65 7.94 4.66
N CYS A 161 0.27 7.58 3.78
CA CYS A 161 1.70 7.51 4.08
C CYS A 161 2.50 8.73 3.58
N ASP A 162 1.93 9.60 2.76
CA ASP A 162 2.64 10.69 2.05
C ASP A 162 2.96 11.93 2.91
N GLY A 163 3.19 11.77 4.23
CA GLY A 163 3.43 12.92 5.11
C GLY A 163 3.84 12.66 6.56
N SER A 164 4.23 11.44 6.94
CA SER A 164 4.51 11.12 8.36
C SER A 164 5.37 9.87 8.56
N VAL A 165 5.96 9.79 9.77
CA VAL A 165 6.75 8.68 10.34
C VAL A 165 6.15 7.32 9.98
N GLU A 166 6.96 6.44 9.37
CA GLU A 166 6.69 5.04 9.02
C GLU A 166 5.36 4.46 9.57
N HIS A 167 4.27 4.59 8.80
CA HIS A 167 2.96 3.99 9.10
C HIS A 167 2.95 2.46 8.85
N THR A 168 3.89 1.76 9.47
CA THR A 168 4.09 0.30 9.36
C THR A 168 2.82 -0.46 9.77
N ASP A 169 2.09 0.04 10.76
CA ASP A 169 0.85 -0.58 11.25
C ASP A 169 -0.28 -0.55 10.23
N LEU A 170 -0.45 0.58 9.53
CA LEU A 170 -1.49 0.72 8.50
C LEU A 170 -1.15 -0.15 7.28
N LYS A 171 0.10 -0.08 6.82
CA LYS A 171 0.61 -0.94 5.73
C LYS A 171 0.36 -2.42 6.06
N THR A 172 0.74 -2.86 7.27
CA THR A 172 0.54 -4.24 7.73
C THR A 172 -0.94 -4.62 7.78
N ARG A 173 -1.81 -3.70 8.23
CA ARG A 173 -3.26 -3.95 8.29
C ARG A 173 -3.86 -4.05 6.88
N ILE A 174 -3.51 -3.16 5.97
CA ILE A 174 -3.96 -3.17 4.58
C ILE A 174 -3.49 -4.45 3.88
N GLU A 175 -2.25 -4.88 4.09
CA GLU A 175 -1.73 -6.13 3.55
C GLU A 175 -2.47 -7.37 4.09
N ARG A 176 -2.83 -7.39 5.38
CA ARG A 176 -3.68 -8.45 5.95
C ARG A 176 -5.06 -8.46 5.32
N ILE A 177 -5.68 -7.28 5.18
CA ILE A 177 -6.98 -7.11 4.52
C ILE A 177 -6.92 -7.63 3.08
N ARG A 178 -5.89 -7.26 2.32
CA ARG A 178 -5.69 -7.73 0.95
C ARG A 178 -5.62 -9.25 0.88
N LYS A 179 -4.83 -9.87 1.76
CA LYS A 179 -4.73 -11.34 1.85
C LYS A 179 -6.06 -11.99 2.20
N ASP A 180 -6.78 -11.47 3.19
CA ASP A 180 -8.09 -12.01 3.58
C ASP A 180 -9.11 -11.86 2.43
N LEU A 181 -9.12 -10.75 1.70
CA LEU A 181 -9.96 -10.57 0.51
C LEU A 181 -9.63 -11.59 -0.59
N VAL A 182 -8.34 -11.82 -0.85
CA VAL A 182 -7.89 -12.81 -1.85
C VAL A 182 -8.29 -14.23 -1.44
N ILE A 183 -8.27 -14.57 -0.15
CA ILE A 183 -8.72 -15.87 0.35
C ILE A 183 -10.23 -16.06 0.12
N VAL A 184 -11.02 -15.01 0.39
CA VAL A 184 -12.49 -15.10 0.34
C VAL A 184 -13.06 -14.99 -1.06
N LEU A 185 -12.61 -14.00 -1.83
CA LEU A 185 -13.17 -13.68 -3.15
C LEU A 185 -12.34 -14.27 -4.30
N GLY A 186 -11.11 -14.69 -4.01
CA GLY A 186 -10.15 -15.13 -5.00
C GLY A 186 -9.36 -13.97 -5.60
N LYS A 187 -8.15 -14.29 -6.09
CA LYS A 187 -7.21 -13.32 -6.66
C LYS A 187 -7.83 -12.51 -7.80
N ASN A 188 -8.59 -13.16 -8.67
CA ASN A 188 -9.18 -12.51 -9.84
C ASN A 188 -10.21 -11.44 -9.49
N ARG A 189 -11.03 -11.68 -8.45
CA ARG A 189 -12.03 -10.71 -8.00
C ARG A 189 -11.41 -9.48 -7.34
N VAL A 190 -10.24 -9.62 -6.72
CA VAL A 190 -9.59 -8.52 -5.99
C VAL A 190 -8.70 -7.69 -6.92
N GLU A 191 -7.93 -8.34 -7.80
CA GLU A 191 -6.92 -7.67 -8.61
C GLU A 191 -7.44 -7.17 -9.96
N TRP A 192 -8.35 -7.91 -10.62
CA TRP A 192 -8.72 -7.66 -12.02
C TRP A 192 -10.15 -7.18 -12.22
N THR A 193 -11.01 -7.34 -11.23
CA THR A 193 -12.43 -7.00 -11.36
C THR A 193 -12.65 -5.50 -11.11
N PRO A 194 -13.33 -4.78 -12.01
CA PRO A 194 -13.74 -3.40 -11.78
C PRO A 194 -14.60 -3.25 -10.53
N LEU A 195 -14.46 -2.12 -9.83
CA LEU A 195 -15.27 -1.83 -8.64
C LEU A 195 -16.78 -1.88 -8.89
N ALA A 196 -17.22 -1.54 -10.11
CA ALA A 196 -18.64 -1.60 -10.50
C ALA A 196 -19.23 -3.02 -10.42
N ASP A 197 -18.41 -4.05 -10.63
CA ASP A 197 -18.82 -5.45 -10.61
C ASP A 197 -18.71 -6.09 -9.22
N ILE A 198 -18.13 -5.38 -8.24
CA ILE A 198 -18.11 -5.84 -6.85
C ILE A 198 -19.49 -5.59 -6.27
N ASN A 199 -20.08 -6.64 -5.72
CA ASN A 199 -21.46 -6.59 -5.25
C ASN A 199 -21.54 -6.62 -3.70
N ARG A 200 -22.76 -6.46 -3.19
CA ARG A 200 -23.03 -6.52 -1.75
C ARG A 200 -22.85 -7.92 -1.17
N ALA A 201 -23.01 -8.97 -1.97
CA ALA A 201 -22.80 -10.34 -1.54
C ALA A 201 -21.31 -10.59 -1.25
N ASP A 202 -20.40 -10.10 -2.10
CA ASP A 202 -18.94 -10.17 -1.89
C ASP A 202 -18.55 -9.54 -0.54
N ALA A 203 -19.10 -8.36 -0.26
CA ALA A 203 -18.86 -7.64 0.98
C ALA A 203 -19.43 -8.38 2.22
N ASN A 204 -20.58 -9.05 2.08
CA ASN A 204 -21.15 -9.90 3.13
C ASN A 204 -20.32 -11.17 3.36
N THR A 205 -19.87 -11.85 2.30
CA THR A 205 -18.99 -13.03 2.41
C THR A 205 -17.70 -12.67 3.13
N PHE A 206 -17.11 -11.51 2.82
CA PHE A 206 -15.94 -11.03 3.52
C PHE A 206 -16.21 -10.74 5.01
N ARG A 207 -17.34 -10.11 5.34
CA ARG A 207 -17.77 -9.93 6.75
C ARG A 207 -17.88 -11.28 7.47
N ASP A 208 -18.56 -12.24 6.86
CA ASP A 208 -18.86 -13.53 7.49
C ASP A 208 -17.59 -14.36 7.72
N TYR A 209 -16.64 -14.29 6.78
CA TYR A 209 -15.31 -14.86 6.96
C TYR A 209 -14.56 -14.23 8.13
N LEU A 210 -14.59 -12.89 8.26
CA LEU A 210 -13.92 -12.21 9.37
C LEU A 210 -14.58 -12.56 10.73
N LEU A 211 -15.90 -12.71 10.78
CA LEU A 211 -16.63 -13.08 12.00
C LEU A 211 -16.26 -14.48 12.51
N ASN A 212 -15.83 -15.39 11.64
CA ASN A 212 -15.35 -16.72 12.06
C ASN A 212 -14.03 -16.67 12.84
N ARG A 213 -13.23 -15.59 12.70
CA ARG A 213 -11.87 -15.51 13.26
C ARG A 213 -11.68 -14.36 14.24
N MET A 214 -12.59 -13.38 14.27
CA MET A 214 -12.43 -12.14 15.03
C MET A 214 -13.71 -11.74 15.75
N ALA A 215 -13.56 -11.10 16.92
CA ALA A 215 -14.68 -10.50 17.64
C ALA A 215 -15.38 -9.41 16.79
N PRO A 216 -16.72 -9.21 16.94
CA PRO A 216 -17.50 -8.30 16.10
C PRO A 216 -16.96 -6.87 16.03
N ASN A 217 -16.49 -6.32 17.16
CA ASN A 217 -15.88 -4.99 17.21
C ASN A 217 -14.56 -4.90 16.42
N SER A 218 -13.78 -5.99 16.37
CA SER A 218 -12.59 -6.04 15.54
C SER A 218 -12.93 -6.14 14.06
N VAL A 219 -13.98 -6.89 13.69
CA VAL A 219 -14.48 -6.94 12.31
C VAL A 219 -14.96 -5.57 11.84
N LEU A 220 -15.72 -4.83 12.67
CA LEU A 220 -16.14 -3.45 12.37
C LEU A 220 -14.94 -2.56 12.04
N ARG A 221 -13.86 -2.64 12.83
CA ARG A 221 -12.65 -1.84 12.60
C ARG A 221 -11.98 -2.19 11.27
N THR A 222 -11.86 -3.48 10.95
CA THR A 222 -11.28 -3.94 9.68
C THR A 222 -12.10 -3.47 8.48
N LEU A 223 -13.42 -3.64 8.52
CA LEU A 223 -14.33 -3.17 7.47
C LEU A 223 -14.35 -1.64 7.37
N GLY A 224 -14.17 -0.93 8.48
CA GLY A 224 -14.04 0.53 8.50
C GLY A 224 -12.87 1.04 7.67
N VAL A 225 -11.74 0.32 7.64
CA VAL A 225 -10.57 0.68 6.82
C VAL A 225 -10.89 0.56 5.32
N ILE A 226 -11.48 -0.57 4.90
CA ILE A 226 -11.84 -0.79 3.48
C ILE A 226 -12.90 0.22 3.04
N LYS A 227 -13.89 0.47 3.90
CA LYS A 227 -14.92 1.47 3.66
C LYS A 227 -14.30 2.86 3.43
N ALA A 228 -13.35 3.26 4.28
CA ALA A 228 -12.66 4.54 4.14
C ALA A 228 -11.83 4.60 2.85
N ALA A 229 -11.12 3.52 2.51
CA ALA A 229 -10.33 3.41 1.29
C ALA A 229 -11.21 3.57 0.03
N MET A 230 -12.33 2.84 -0.03
CA MET A 230 -13.29 2.94 -1.13
C MET A 230 -13.86 4.35 -1.26
N ASN A 231 -14.26 4.99 -0.15
CA ASN A 231 -14.81 6.35 -0.19
C ASN A 231 -13.77 7.37 -0.68
N HIS A 232 -12.51 7.24 -0.26
CA HIS A 232 -11.45 8.11 -0.72
C HIS A 232 -11.29 8.03 -2.23
N VAL A 233 -11.18 6.82 -2.78
CA VAL A 233 -10.98 6.61 -4.21
C VAL A 233 -12.19 7.05 -5.04
N ILE A 234 -13.41 6.83 -4.53
CA ILE A 234 -14.63 7.30 -5.19
C ILE A 234 -14.63 8.83 -5.33
N ILE A 235 -14.19 9.56 -4.30
CA ILE A 235 -14.16 11.03 -4.31
C ILE A 235 -13.01 11.56 -5.19
N GLU A 236 -11.80 11.03 -5.03
CA GLU A 236 -10.62 11.53 -5.76
C GLU A 236 -10.68 11.24 -7.27
N ASN A 237 -11.29 10.13 -7.67
CA ASN A 237 -11.42 9.75 -9.07
C ASN A 237 -12.81 10.06 -9.66
N ASP A 238 -13.65 10.79 -8.92
CA ASP A 238 -15.03 11.16 -9.29
C ASP A 238 -15.86 9.98 -9.86
N LEU A 239 -15.84 8.84 -9.15
CA LEU A 239 -16.49 7.62 -9.60
C LEU A 239 -17.97 7.62 -9.20
N GLU A 240 -18.87 7.39 -10.16
CA GLU A 240 -20.32 7.24 -9.92
C GLU A 240 -20.72 5.87 -9.34
N GLN A 241 -19.95 5.37 -8.36
CA GLN A 241 -20.11 4.02 -7.83
C GLN A 241 -20.49 4.05 -6.36
N ARG A 242 -21.46 3.22 -5.97
CA ARG A 242 -21.81 3.07 -4.55
C ARG A 242 -20.75 2.25 -3.81
N ASN A 243 -20.42 2.66 -2.59
CA ASN A 243 -19.57 1.84 -1.72
C ASN A 243 -20.32 0.62 -1.18
N VAL A 244 -19.97 -0.57 -1.67
CA VAL A 244 -20.57 -1.85 -1.24
C VAL A 244 -20.28 -2.24 0.21
N PHE A 245 -19.26 -1.66 0.84
CA PHE A 245 -18.92 -1.86 2.25
C PHE A 245 -19.67 -0.89 3.18
N GLN A 246 -20.42 0.07 2.63
CA GLN A 246 -21.19 1.02 3.40
C GLN A 246 -22.37 0.35 4.12
N GLY A 247 -22.53 0.60 5.42
CA GLY A 247 -23.69 0.15 6.19
C GLY A 247 -23.82 -1.38 6.30
N ILE A 248 -22.71 -2.12 6.27
CA ILE A 248 -22.73 -3.55 6.58
C ILE A 248 -23.17 -3.73 8.05
N LYS A 249 -24.22 -4.52 8.27
CA LYS A 249 -24.68 -4.87 9.63
C LYS A 249 -23.80 -5.97 10.20
N ILE A 250 -23.28 -5.76 11.40
CA ILE A 250 -22.48 -6.73 12.18
C ILE A 250 -23.18 -6.94 13.51
N LYS A 251 -23.64 -8.17 13.76
CA LYS A 251 -24.33 -8.52 15.01
C LYS A 251 -23.32 -8.61 16.16
N GLY A 252 -23.69 -8.14 17.34
CA GLY A 252 -22.82 -8.15 18.52
C GLY A 252 -21.72 -7.10 18.50
N ALA A 253 -21.78 -6.13 17.60
CA ALA A 253 -20.83 -5.05 17.50
C ALA A 253 -21.40 -3.78 18.15
N GLY A 254 -20.60 -3.13 19.00
CA GLY A 254 -21.01 -2.09 19.94
C GLY A 254 -20.32 -2.30 21.30
N ALA A 255 -20.33 -1.27 22.15
CA ALA A 255 -19.89 -1.42 23.53
C ALA A 255 -20.95 -2.24 24.29
N SER A 256 -20.55 -3.41 24.80
CA SER A 256 -21.41 -4.13 25.75
C SER A 256 -21.31 -3.50 27.13
N LYS A 257 -22.39 -3.56 27.91
CA LYS A 257 -22.42 -3.11 29.30
C LYS A 257 -21.33 -3.78 30.15
N ASP A 258 -20.97 -5.01 29.78
CA ASP A 258 -20.05 -5.85 30.54
C ASP A 258 -18.60 -5.81 30.01
N ASP A 259 -18.30 -5.04 28.95
CA ASP A 259 -16.95 -4.97 28.36
C ASP A 259 -15.94 -4.24 29.26
N ARG A 260 -16.41 -3.41 30.20
CA ARG A 260 -15.57 -2.58 31.08
C ARG A 260 -16.18 -2.50 32.48
N LEU A 261 -16.12 -3.62 33.20
CA LEU A 261 -16.52 -3.64 34.60
C LEU A 261 -15.44 -2.95 35.45
N PRO A 262 -15.83 -2.10 36.41
CA PRO A 262 -14.88 -1.59 37.40
C PRO A 262 -14.31 -2.76 38.20
N MET A 263 -13.03 -2.66 38.56
CA MET A 263 -12.37 -3.65 39.39
C MET A 263 -13.02 -3.66 40.77
N SER A 264 -13.36 -4.85 41.29
CA SER A 264 -13.97 -4.98 42.61
C SER A 264 -12.93 -4.95 43.72
N ASP A 265 -13.35 -4.59 44.93
CA ASP A 265 -12.47 -4.55 46.11
C ASP A 265 -11.85 -5.93 46.40
N ALA A 266 -12.58 -7.02 46.16
CA ALA A 266 -12.07 -8.38 46.32
C ALA A 266 -11.00 -8.74 45.25
N GLN A 267 -11.13 -8.23 44.03
CA GLN A 267 -10.11 -8.40 42.99
C GLN A 267 -8.85 -7.59 43.31
N LEU A 268 -9.01 -6.38 43.86
CA LEU A 268 -7.93 -5.56 44.39
C LEU A 268 -7.17 -6.29 45.49
N GLU A 269 -7.89 -6.81 46.49
CA GLU A 269 -7.31 -7.51 47.63
C GLU A 269 -6.56 -8.78 47.23
N ALA A 270 -7.05 -9.50 46.21
CA ALA A 270 -6.36 -10.66 45.64
C ALA A 270 -5.06 -10.30 44.89
N LEU A 271 -4.97 -9.11 44.28
CA LEU A 271 -3.80 -8.67 43.52
C LEU A 271 -2.70 -8.06 44.42
N LEU A 272 -3.08 -7.47 45.58
CA LEU A 272 -2.14 -6.78 46.48
C LEU A 272 -0.91 -7.62 46.90
N PRO A 273 -1.03 -8.92 47.26
CA PRO A 273 0.13 -9.74 47.62
C PRO A 273 1.10 -9.98 46.46
N GLU A 274 0.58 -10.14 45.23
CA GLU A 274 1.43 -10.32 44.03
C GLU A 274 2.19 -9.04 43.71
N TYR A 275 1.57 -7.88 43.86
CA TYR A 275 2.22 -6.57 43.70
C TYR A 275 3.33 -6.34 44.74
N GLN A 276 3.17 -6.84 45.97
CA GLN A 276 4.21 -6.73 47.02
C GLN A 276 5.44 -7.61 46.73
N SER A 277 5.24 -8.71 46.00
CA SER A 277 6.30 -9.67 45.67
C SER A 277 7.15 -9.28 44.45
N ASN A 278 6.71 -8.31 43.63
CA ASN A 278 7.37 -7.91 42.39
C ASN A 278 8.04 -6.52 42.55
N PRO A 279 9.37 -6.43 42.68
CA PRO A 279 10.08 -5.21 43.09
C PRO A 279 10.30 -4.17 41.97
N GLU A 280 9.72 -4.29 40.78
CA GLU A 280 9.75 -3.23 39.77
C GLU A 280 8.49 -2.36 39.83
N PRO A 281 8.53 -1.21 40.54
CA PRO A 281 7.51 -0.20 40.37
C PRO A 281 7.72 0.44 39.00
N MET A 282 6.90 0.07 38.02
CA MET A 282 6.65 0.96 36.89
C MET A 282 6.20 2.31 37.49
N PRO A 283 6.88 3.43 37.19
CA PRO A 283 6.51 4.72 37.76
C PRO A 283 5.20 5.15 37.12
N CYS A 284 4.09 4.79 37.77
CA CYS A 284 2.82 5.47 37.59
C CYS A 284 3.06 6.90 38.05
N LEU A 285 3.21 7.82 37.10
CA LEU A 285 3.24 9.26 37.35
C LEU A 285 2.16 9.63 38.36
N SER A 286 2.57 9.90 39.60
CA SER A 286 1.74 10.64 40.54
C SER A 286 1.57 12.05 39.96
N PRO A 287 0.35 12.62 39.96
CA PRO A 287 0.21 14.03 39.68
C PRO A 287 1.01 14.77 40.73
N SER A 288 2.11 15.39 40.30
CA SER A 288 2.95 16.24 41.12
C SER A 288 2.06 17.24 41.84
N GLN A 289 2.03 17.11 43.16
CA GLN A 289 1.57 18.16 44.06
C GLN A 289 2.48 19.37 43.82
N THR A 290 2.08 20.27 42.93
CA THR A 290 2.55 21.66 43.00
C THR A 290 1.79 22.30 44.15
N ALA A 291 2.33 22.16 45.35
CA ALA A 291 1.97 22.99 46.47
C ALA A 291 2.30 24.45 46.11
N ALA A 292 1.26 25.25 45.82
CA ALA A 292 1.39 26.70 45.77
C ALA A 292 1.66 27.21 47.21
N PRO A 293 2.60 28.14 47.41
CA PRO A 293 2.91 28.65 48.74
C PRO A 293 1.77 29.52 49.26
N ALA A 294 1.47 29.35 50.55
CA ALA A 294 0.47 30.11 51.29
C ALA A 294 0.77 31.62 51.26
N LEU A 295 -0.17 32.41 50.74
CA LEU A 295 -0.22 33.85 50.93
C LEU A 295 -1.37 34.20 51.88
N GLN A 296 -0.99 34.94 52.93
CA GLN A 296 -1.79 35.38 54.06
C GLN A 296 -3.10 36.05 53.64
N LYS A 297 -4.18 35.71 54.35
CA LYS A 297 -5.40 36.52 54.38
C LYS A 297 -5.09 37.84 55.08
N SER A 298 -5.02 38.93 54.33
CA SER A 298 -5.26 40.28 54.85
C SER A 298 -6.63 40.77 54.40
N SER A 299 -7.36 41.27 55.37
CA SER A 299 -8.65 41.93 55.32
C SER A 299 -8.68 43.14 54.37
N GLY A 300 -9.78 43.36 53.64
CA GLY A 300 -10.03 44.68 53.04
C GLY A 300 -11.12 44.76 51.96
N SER A 301 -12.28 45.27 52.37
CA SER A 301 -13.26 46.08 51.62
C SER A 301 -13.83 45.62 50.26
N ARG A 302 -15.17 45.53 50.26
CA ARG A 302 -16.07 45.73 49.11
C ARG A 302 -15.66 46.96 48.27
N GLN A 303 -15.72 46.84 46.94
CA GLN A 303 -16.33 47.86 46.09
C GLN A 303 -16.72 47.27 44.72
N THR A 304 -17.98 47.53 44.40
CA THR A 304 -18.69 47.35 43.14
C THR A 304 -18.06 48.17 42.01
N THR A 305 -18.08 47.70 40.76
CA THR A 305 -18.39 48.55 39.57
C THR A 305 -18.48 47.79 38.24
N SER A 306 -19.66 47.93 37.62
CA SER A 306 -19.94 48.20 36.19
C SER A 306 -19.39 47.31 35.06
N THR A 307 -20.32 46.56 34.48
CA THR A 307 -20.30 46.05 33.11
C THR A 307 -20.66 47.17 32.13
N THR A 308 -19.73 47.54 31.26
CA THR A 308 -20.01 48.36 30.06
C THR A 308 -20.02 47.45 28.84
N ARG A 309 -21.19 47.25 28.24
CA ARG A 309 -21.39 46.69 26.89
C ARG A 309 -21.10 47.80 25.87
N LEU A 310 -20.20 47.54 24.92
CA LEU A 310 -20.07 48.34 23.70
C LEU A 310 -20.55 47.50 22.50
N ALA A 311 -21.54 48.07 21.82
CA ALA A 311 -22.17 47.57 20.61
C ALA A 311 -21.28 47.81 19.39
N ALA A 312 -21.25 46.85 18.46
CA ALA A 312 -20.76 47.06 17.11
C ALA A 312 -21.96 47.18 16.16
N CYS A 313 -21.92 48.27 15.42
CA CYS A 313 -22.96 48.85 14.58
C CYS A 313 -23.11 48.08 13.25
N THR A 314 -24.34 47.81 12.86
CA THR A 314 -24.75 47.55 11.46
C THR A 314 -25.70 48.66 11.07
N SER A 315 -25.30 49.51 10.13
CA SER A 315 -26.16 50.54 9.54
C SER A 315 -26.29 50.30 8.04
N ALA A 316 -27.52 49.98 7.63
CA ALA A 316 -28.00 50.16 6.28
C ALA A 316 -28.55 51.59 6.16
N THR A 317 -28.24 52.29 5.06
CA THR A 317 -28.97 53.48 4.62
C THR A 317 -29.42 53.29 3.17
N THR A 318 -30.71 53.52 2.98
CA THR A 318 -31.52 53.42 1.76
C THR A 318 -31.55 54.70 0.92
N ARG A 319 -31.97 54.54 -0.37
CA ARG A 319 -32.64 55.50 -1.32
C ARG A 319 -31.76 56.59 -1.96
N SER A 320 -32.02 57.13 -3.15
CA SER A 320 -32.91 56.89 -4.31
C SER A 320 -32.63 58.02 -5.33
N ALA A 321 -32.92 57.78 -6.62
CA ALA A 321 -33.22 58.76 -7.68
C ALA A 321 -32.10 59.64 -8.27
N ALA A 322 -31.76 59.39 -9.54
CA ALA A 322 -32.00 60.27 -10.70
C ALA A 322 -31.83 59.44 -11.98
#